data_AF-A0A1G8M671-F1
#
_entry.id   AF-A0A1G8M671-F1
#
_cell.length_a   1.000
_cell.length_b   1.000
_cell.length_c   1.000
_cell.angle_alpha   90.00
_cell.angle_beta   90.00
_cell.angle_gamma   90.00
#
_symmetry.space_group_name_H-M   'P 1'
#
loop_
_entity.id
_entity.type
_entity.pdbx_description
1 polymer ?
#
loop_
_entity_poly.entity_id
_entity_poly.type
_entity_poly.pdbx_seq_one_letter_code
_entity_poly.pdbx_strand_id
1 'polypeptide(L)'
;MKFSKHQFTEVAFIFERANGSSHSEYEKQIIAESKLTEYETSELERLIVDGISNGIYKEEEERISAYWTLSKIGNRNLISDFQKWLNIELENDNSIAVFQLLIALDRLEEPVFNKTRTGQGANETELNIRDAKQYLNKYSC
;
A
#
# COMPACT_ATOMS: atom_id res chain seq x y z
N MET A 1 16.57 -6.75 -2.46
CA MET A 1 16.64 -5.53 -3.30
C MET A 1 16.00 -4.38 -2.55
N LYS A 2 16.42 -3.12 -2.75
CA LYS A 2 15.73 -1.93 -2.25
C LYS A 2 15.20 -1.12 -3.43
N PHE A 3 13.90 -0.90 -3.48
CA PHE A 3 13.27 -0.11 -4.55
C PHE A 3 13.43 1.39 -4.26
N SER A 4 13.73 2.16 -5.30
CA SER A 4 13.63 3.62 -5.27
C SER A 4 12.17 4.06 -5.46
N LYS A 5 11.88 5.35 -5.19
CA LYS A 5 10.55 5.93 -5.46
C LYS A 5 10.10 5.75 -6.91
N HIS A 6 11.01 5.92 -7.86
CA HIS A 6 10.70 5.71 -9.28
C HIS A 6 10.35 4.25 -9.57
N GLN A 7 11.12 3.32 -9.01
CA GLN A 7 10.87 1.89 -9.18
C GLN A 7 9.55 1.45 -8.50
N PHE A 8 9.17 2.04 -7.37
CA PHE A 8 7.83 1.81 -6.79
C PHE A 8 6.70 2.23 -7.73
N THR A 9 6.85 3.36 -8.43
CA THR A 9 5.90 3.81 -9.46
C THR A 9 5.84 2.85 -10.64
N GLU A 10 6.99 2.41 -11.15
CA GLU A 10 7.05 1.41 -12.23
C GLU A 10 6.33 0.11 -11.84
N VAL A 11 6.65 -0.44 -10.66
CA VAL A 11 6.02 -1.68 -10.17
C VAL A 11 4.53 -1.51 -9.95
N ALA A 12 4.09 -0.35 -9.45
CA ALA A 12 2.67 -0.07 -9.27
C ALA A 12 1.90 -0.17 -10.60
N PHE A 13 2.43 0.41 -11.68
CA PHE A 13 1.82 0.31 -13.01
C PHE A 13 1.91 -1.11 -13.59
N ILE A 14 3.00 -1.84 -13.32
CA ILE A 14 3.08 -3.27 -13.68
C ILE A 14 1.97 -4.08 -12.99
N PHE A 15 1.71 -3.83 -11.71
CA PHE A 15 0.62 -4.47 -10.96
C PHE A 15 -0.77 -4.06 -11.46
N GLU A 16 -1.01 -2.77 -11.67
CA GLU A 16 -2.27 -2.29 -12.23
C GLU A 16 -2.55 -2.94 -13.60
N ARG A 17 -1.52 -3.07 -14.45
CA ARG A 17 -1.64 -3.72 -15.77
C ARG A 17 -1.98 -5.19 -15.63
N ALA A 18 -1.33 -5.90 -14.71
CA ALA A 18 -1.59 -7.32 -14.44
C ALA A 18 -3.04 -7.56 -13.97
N ASN A 19 -3.63 -6.58 -13.28
CA ASN A 19 -5.01 -6.62 -12.82
C ASN A 19 -6.04 -6.07 -13.84
N GLY A 20 -5.63 -5.81 -15.08
CA GLY A 20 -6.52 -5.33 -16.13
C GLY A 20 -6.93 -3.86 -16.01
N SER A 21 -6.24 -3.08 -15.18
CA SER A 21 -6.50 -1.63 -15.08
C SER A 21 -6.03 -0.92 -16.36
N SER A 22 -6.82 0.05 -16.80
CA SER A 22 -6.46 0.88 -17.95
C SER A 22 -5.33 1.86 -17.59
N HIS A 23 -4.46 2.11 -18.56
CA HIS A 23 -3.31 3.02 -18.41
C HIS A 23 -3.35 4.08 -19.52
N SER A 24 -2.95 5.30 -19.16
CA SER A 24 -2.65 6.38 -20.11
C SER A 24 -1.42 6.03 -20.96
N GLU A 25 -1.23 6.73 -22.08
CA GLU A 25 -0.05 6.53 -22.93
C GLU A 25 1.26 6.82 -22.18
N TYR A 26 1.24 7.79 -21.26
CA TYR A 26 2.39 8.08 -20.40
C TYR A 26 2.77 6.90 -19.50
N GLU A 27 1.79 6.28 -18.84
CA GLU A 27 2.04 5.14 -17.95
C GLU A 27 2.45 3.89 -18.74
N LYS A 28 1.88 3.69 -19.93
CA LYS A 28 2.30 2.62 -20.85
C LYS A 28 3.77 2.76 -21.24
N GLN A 29 4.23 3.99 -21.49
CA GLN A 29 5.64 4.26 -21.80
C GLN A 29 6.55 3.90 -20.61
N ILE A 30 6.17 4.28 -19.39
CA ILE A 30 6.92 3.91 -18.17
C ILE A 30 7.04 2.38 -18.05
N ILE A 31 5.94 1.65 -18.24
CA ILE A 31 5.97 0.18 -18.17
C ILE A 31 6.89 -0.39 -19.26
N ALA A 32 6.81 0.12 -20.49
CA ALA A 32 7.60 -0.37 -21.62
C ALA A 32 9.12 -0.14 -21.46
N GLU A 33 9.52 0.93 -20.79
CA GLU A 33 10.92 1.27 -20.52
C GLU A 33 11.44 0.62 -19.23
N SER A 34 10.56 0.13 -18.37
CA SER A 34 10.93 -0.48 -17.10
C SER A 34 11.58 -1.85 -17.29
N LYS A 35 12.81 -1.98 -16.78
CA LYS A 35 13.51 -3.27 -16.66
C LYS A 35 12.87 -4.20 -15.63
N LEU A 36 11.93 -3.71 -14.82
CA LEU A 36 11.24 -4.52 -13.83
C LEU A 36 10.18 -5.43 -14.48
N THR A 37 9.85 -5.20 -15.75
CA THR A 37 9.00 -6.11 -16.54
C THR A 37 9.63 -7.48 -16.82
N GLU A 38 10.94 -7.63 -16.57
CA GLU A 38 11.64 -8.92 -16.64
C GLU A 38 11.32 -9.85 -15.44
N TYR A 39 10.74 -9.31 -14.37
CA TYR A 39 10.35 -10.06 -13.18
C TYR A 39 8.87 -10.45 -13.24
N GLU A 40 8.55 -11.61 -12.67
CA GLU A 40 7.17 -11.99 -12.41
C GLU A 40 6.55 -11.05 -11.35
N THR A 41 5.25 -10.77 -11.47
CA THR A 41 4.54 -9.89 -10.51
C THR A 41 4.62 -10.41 -9.08
N SER A 42 4.52 -11.72 -8.89
CA SER A 42 4.65 -12.38 -7.58
C SER A 42 6.05 -12.24 -6.99
N GLU A 43 7.09 -12.17 -7.84
CA GLU A 43 8.45 -11.93 -7.39
C GLU A 43 8.63 -10.49 -6.92
N LEU A 44 8.13 -9.51 -7.68
CA LEU A 44 8.15 -8.09 -7.29
C LEU A 44 7.39 -7.86 -5.99
N GLU A 45 6.21 -8.48 -5.84
CA GLU A 45 5.42 -8.46 -4.61
C GLU A 45 6.23 -8.95 -3.41
N ARG A 46 6.79 -10.15 -3.52
CA ARG A 46 7.62 -10.76 -2.47
C ARG A 46 8.80 -9.87 -2.09
N LEU A 47 9.51 -9.31 -3.08
CA LEU A 47 10.65 -8.41 -2.82
C LEU A 47 10.24 -7.16 -2.02
N ILE A 48 9.05 -6.62 -2.26
CA ILE A 48 8.54 -5.45 -1.52
C ILE A 48 8.12 -5.87 -0.10
N VAL A 49 7.35 -6.95 0.04
CA VAL A 49 6.89 -7.48 1.34
C VAL A 49 8.09 -7.83 2.24
N ASP A 50 9.09 -8.53 1.70
CA ASP A 50 10.32 -8.87 2.40
C ASP A 50 11.11 -7.61 2.76
N GLY A 51 11.10 -6.60 1.89
CA GLY A 51 11.76 -5.33 2.15
C GLY A 51 11.16 -4.56 3.33
N ILE A 52 9.83 -4.54 3.44
CA ILE A 52 9.13 -3.95 4.60
C ILE A 52 9.45 -4.77 5.86
N SER A 53 9.27 -6.09 5.79
CA SER A 53 9.43 -6.99 6.94
C SER A 53 10.85 -7.01 7.52
N ASN A 54 11.86 -6.82 6.67
CA ASN A 54 13.26 -6.76 7.08
C ASN A 54 13.75 -5.33 7.40
N GLY A 55 12.86 -4.34 7.43
CA GLY A 55 13.22 -2.96 7.77
C GLY A 55 14.17 -2.28 6.77
N ILE A 56 14.11 -2.68 5.48
CA ILE A 56 14.91 -2.06 4.41
C ILE A 56 14.45 -0.62 4.15
N TYR A 57 13.14 -0.37 4.31
CA TYR A 57 12.50 0.94 4.17
C TYR A 57 12.42 1.64 5.52
N LYS A 58 13.38 2.52 5.79
CA LYS A 58 13.56 3.14 7.12
C LYS A 58 12.77 4.43 7.27
N GLU A 59 12.63 5.17 6.18
CA GLU A 59 11.89 6.44 6.18
C GLU A 59 10.40 6.18 5.95
N GLU A 60 9.55 7.01 6.55
CA GLU A 60 8.08 6.92 6.38
C GLU A 60 7.69 6.98 4.89
N GLU A 61 8.29 7.88 4.11
CA GLU A 61 8.01 8.02 2.68
C GLU A 61 8.33 6.75 1.86
N GLU A 62 9.36 6.00 2.26
CA GLU A 62 9.71 4.74 1.60
C GLU A 62 8.65 3.67 1.89
N ARG A 63 8.17 3.60 3.13
CA ARG A 63 7.10 2.67 3.53
C ARG A 63 5.77 3.04 2.89
N ILE A 64 5.41 4.33 2.86
CA ILE A 64 4.23 4.83 2.14
C ILE A 64 4.27 4.40 0.67
N SER A 65 5.42 4.58 0.01
CA SER A 65 5.59 4.18 -1.39
C SER A 65 5.40 2.67 -1.57
N ALA A 66 5.95 1.86 -0.67
CA ALA A 66 5.79 0.41 -0.67
C ALA A 66 4.32 -0.03 -0.47
N TYR A 67 3.63 0.54 0.52
CA TYR A 67 2.21 0.25 0.78
C TYR A 67 1.32 0.66 -0.38
N TRP A 68 1.57 1.84 -0.97
CA TRP A 68 0.85 2.31 -2.14
C TRP A 68 1.06 1.38 -3.33
N THR A 69 2.30 0.96 -3.61
CA THR A 69 2.60 0.01 -4.68
C THR A 69 1.89 -1.33 -4.45
N LEU A 70 1.99 -1.92 -3.24
CA LEU A 70 1.30 -3.17 -2.93
C LEU A 70 -0.22 -3.05 -3.04
N SER A 71 -0.81 -1.89 -2.73
CA SER A 71 -2.26 -1.67 -2.88
C SER A 71 -2.77 -1.80 -4.32
N LYS A 72 -1.86 -1.77 -5.31
CA LYS A 72 -2.20 -1.90 -6.73
C LYS A 72 -2.38 -3.33 -7.19
N ILE A 73 -1.84 -4.30 -6.44
CA ILE A 73 -1.83 -5.70 -6.84
C ILE A 73 -3.16 -6.41 -6.58
N GLY A 74 -4.05 -5.84 -5.76
CA GLY A 74 -5.37 -6.45 -5.50
C GLY A 74 -5.31 -7.84 -4.84
N ASN A 75 -4.15 -8.25 -4.31
CA ASN A 75 -3.97 -9.55 -3.67
C ASN A 75 -4.57 -9.51 -2.27
N ARG A 76 -5.73 -10.16 -2.08
CA ARG A 76 -6.42 -10.25 -0.77
C ARG A 76 -5.61 -11.01 0.29
N ASN A 77 -4.59 -11.78 -0.11
CA ASN A 77 -3.70 -12.45 0.85
C ASN A 77 -2.83 -11.45 1.64
N LEU A 78 -2.70 -10.20 1.16
CA LEU A 78 -1.95 -9.14 1.86
C LEU A 78 -2.75 -8.47 2.98
N ILE A 79 -4.03 -8.80 3.20
CA ILE A 79 -4.84 -8.15 4.25
C ILE A 79 -4.19 -8.30 5.63
N SER A 80 -3.68 -9.49 5.98
CA SER A 80 -3.02 -9.71 7.27
C SER A 80 -1.72 -8.91 7.41
N ASP A 81 -0.97 -8.78 6.31
CA ASP A 81 0.27 -7.98 6.31
C ASP A 81 -0.05 -6.48 6.46
N PHE A 82 -1.05 -5.97 5.73
CA PHE A 82 -1.51 -4.59 5.88
C PHE A 82 -2.05 -4.30 7.28
N GLN A 83 -2.78 -5.23 7.90
CA GLN A 83 -3.22 -5.10 9.30
C GLN A 83 -2.04 -5.00 10.27
N LYS A 84 -1.04 -5.87 10.10
CA LYS A 84 0.18 -5.86 10.92
C LYS A 84 0.93 -4.54 10.76
N TRP A 85 1.16 -4.08 9.53
CA TRP A 85 1.82 -2.80 9.28
C TRP A 85 0.98 -1.62 9.79
N LEU A 86 -0.35 -1.68 9.70
CA LEU A 86 -1.23 -0.64 10.23
C LEU A 86 -1.07 -0.48 11.73
N ASN A 87 -0.97 -1.60 12.47
CA ASN A 87 -0.71 -1.56 13.91
C ASN A 87 0.67 -0.93 14.21
N ILE A 88 1.71 -1.30 13.47
CA ILE A 88 3.06 -0.76 13.64
C ILE A 88 3.10 0.75 13.35
N GLU A 89 2.47 1.22 12.27
CA GLU A 89 2.48 2.65 11.93
C GLU A 89 1.63 3.48 12.91
N LEU A 90 0.57 2.89 13.49
CA LEU A 90 -0.19 3.51 14.58
C LEU A 90 0.63 3.66 15.85
N GLU A 91 1.41 2.65 16.24
CA GLU A 91 2.28 2.71 17.41
C GLU A 91 3.41 3.75 17.25
N ASN A 92 3.78 4.06 16.01
CA ASN A 92 4.82 5.05 15.67
C ASN A 92 4.26 6.45 15.35
N ASP A 93 2.96 6.69 15.52
CA ASP A 93 2.30 7.96 15.19
C ASP A 93 2.48 8.44 13.73
N ASN A 94 2.71 7.53 12.78
CA ASN A 94 2.91 7.84 11.35
C ASN A 94 1.57 7.99 10.62
N SER A 95 0.88 9.11 10.83
CA SER A 95 -0.51 9.30 10.38
C SER A 95 -0.72 9.19 8.86
N ILE A 96 0.28 9.57 8.06
CA ILE A 96 0.19 9.48 6.59
C ILE A 96 0.34 8.03 6.15
N ALA A 97 1.29 7.28 6.73
CA ALA A 97 1.42 5.85 6.52
C ALA A 97 0.15 5.08 6.94
N VAL A 98 -0.44 5.45 8.09
CA VAL A 98 -1.74 4.92 8.54
C VAL A 98 -2.83 5.15 7.49
N PHE A 99 -2.96 6.38 6.99
CA PHE A 99 -3.94 6.68 5.94
C PHE A 99 -3.70 5.84 4.67
N GLN A 100 -2.46 5.71 4.22
CA GLN A 100 -2.13 4.92 3.03
C GLN A 100 -2.49 3.43 3.20
N LEU A 101 -2.30 2.87 4.40
CA LEU A 101 -2.68 1.49 4.72
C LEU A 101 -4.20 1.31 4.79
N LEU A 102 -4.94 2.28 5.30
CA LEU A 102 -6.41 2.27 5.23
C LEU A 102 -6.88 2.25 3.77
N ILE A 103 -6.30 3.08 2.90
CA ILE A 103 -6.62 3.05 1.46
C ILE A 103 -6.29 1.68 0.83
N ALA A 104 -5.17 1.06 1.22
CA ALA A 104 -4.80 -0.25 0.71
C ALA A 104 -5.81 -1.34 1.12
N LEU A 105 -6.26 -1.32 2.38
CA LEU A 105 -7.28 -2.23 2.90
C LEU A 105 -8.66 -1.98 2.27
N ASP A 106 -9.08 -0.72 2.14
CA ASP A 106 -10.35 -0.33 1.50
C ASP A 106 -10.43 -0.82 0.04
N ARG A 107 -9.31 -0.73 -0.71
CA ARG A 107 -9.19 -1.30 -2.06
C ARG A 107 -9.37 -2.82 -2.11
N LEU A 108 -9.12 -3.52 -1.01
CA LEU A 108 -9.37 -4.95 -0.85
C LEU A 108 -10.75 -5.25 -0.25
N GLU A 109 -11.64 -4.25 -0.26
CA GLU A 109 -13.03 -4.29 0.23
C GLU A 109 -13.15 -4.41 1.75
N GLU A 110 -12.10 -4.09 2.51
CA GLU A 110 -12.16 -4.07 3.96
C GLU A 110 -12.89 -2.80 4.44
N PRO A 111 -13.84 -2.91 5.41
CA PRO A 111 -14.66 -1.79 5.87
C PRO A 111 -13.91 -0.92 6.89
N VAL A 112 -12.77 -0.37 6.48
CA VAL A 112 -11.86 0.38 7.35
C VAL A 112 -12.37 1.79 7.68
N PHE A 113 -13.04 2.44 6.73
CA PHE A 113 -13.56 3.79 6.91
C PHE A 113 -14.96 3.76 7.50
N ASN A 114 -15.20 4.62 8.49
CA ASN A 114 -16.53 4.72 9.08
C ASN A 114 -17.54 5.28 8.07
N LYS A 115 -18.70 4.62 7.91
CA LYS A 115 -19.77 5.01 6.98
C LYS A 115 -20.34 6.41 7.22
N THR A 116 -20.21 6.94 8.44
CA THR A 116 -20.70 8.28 8.79
C THR A 116 -19.64 9.37 8.61
N ARG A 117 -18.48 9.06 8.00
CA ARG A 117 -17.43 10.06 7.81
C ARG A 117 -17.77 11.06 6.70
N THR A 118 -17.42 12.32 6.93
CA THR A 118 -17.68 13.44 6.02
C THR A 118 -16.55 13.65 5.00
N GLY A 119 -15.41 12.97 5.15
CA GLY A 119 -14.21 13.20 4.35
C GLY A 119 -13.32 11.97 4.19
N GLN A 120 -12.62 11.98 3.05
CA GLN A 120 -11.60 11.10 2.45
C GLN A 120 -10.11 11.20 2.86
N GLY A 121 -9.73 12.25 3.59
CA GLY A 121 -8.46 12.95 3.37
C GLY A 121 -7.26 12.44 4.18
N ALA A 122 -6.06 12.51 3.59
CA ALA A 122 -4.81 12.24 4.29
C ALA A 122 -4.56 13.20 5.47
N ASN A 123 -5.07 14.44 5.38
CA ASN A 123 -4.96 15.47 6.41
C ASN A 123 -5.98 15.31 7.55
N GLU A 124 -6.91 14.37 7.47
CA GLU A 124 -7.90 14.08 8.52
C GLU A 124 -7.31 13.12 9.57
N THR A 125 -6.14 13.46 10.12
CA THR A 125 -5.31 12.62 11.00
C THR A 125 -6.10 11.95 12.12
N GLU A 126 -6.91 12.70 12.87
CA GLU A 126 -7.68 12.16 14.00
C GLU A 126 -8.72 11.12 13.54
N LEU A 127 -9.36 11.36 12.39
CA LEU A 127 -10.32 10.42 11.81
C LEU A 127 -9.62 9.15 11.32
N ASN A 128 -8.46 9.30 10.66
CA ASN A 128 -7.68 8.17 10.16
C ASN A 128 -7.19 7.29 11.32
N ILE A 129 -6.67 7.89 12.40
CA ILE A 129 -6.25 7.15 13.61
C ILE A 129 -7.43 6.44 14.27
N ARG A 130 -8.57 7.12 14.41
CA ARG A 130 -9.78 6.53 14.99
C ARG A 130 -10.26 5.32 14.19
N ASP A 131 -10.36 5.48 12.87
CA ASP A 131 -10.86 4.44 11.96
C ASP A 131 -9.91 3.23 11.95
N ALA A 132 -8.60 3.46 11.94
CA ALA A 132 -7.59 2.40 12.05
C ALA A 132 -7.69 1.60 13.37
N LYS A 133 -7.83 2.29 14.51
CA LYS A 133 -8.02 1.64 15.81
C LYS A 133 -9.32 0.82 15.86
N GLN A 134 -10.41 1.39 15.35
CA GLN A 134 -11.70 0.69 15.29
C GLN A 134 -11.65 -0.54 14.39
N TYR A 135 -10.92 -0.45 13.27
CA TYR A 135 -10.72 -1.57 12.37
C TYR A 135 -9.92 -2.68 13.05
N LEU A 136 -8.72 -2.41 13.58
CA LEU A 136 -7.87 -3.42 14.23
C LEU A 136 -8.52 -4.09 15.44
N ASN A 137 -9.31 -3.36 16.23
CA ASN A 137 -10.03 -3.92 17.37
C ASN A 137 -11.03 -5.02 16.98
N LYS A 138 -11.54 -5.03 15.74
CA LYS A 138 -12.46 -6.08 15.27
C LYS A 138 -11.76 -7.41 14.96
N TYR A 139 -10.45 -7.38 14.73
CA TYR A 139 -9.64 -8.53 14.34
C TYR A 139 -8.66 -8.96 15.43
N SER A 140 -8.66 -8.27 16.56
CA SER A 140 -7.92 -8.63 17.78
C SER A 140 -8.77 -9.60 18.61
N CYS A 141 -8.93 -10.83 18.12
CA CYS A 141 -9.56 -11.95 18.83
C CYS A 141 -8.56 -13.09 19.02
#